data_AF-A0A2A4B8J5-F1
#
_entry.id   AF-A0A2A4B8J5-F1
#
_cell.length_a   1.000
_cell.length_b   1.000
_cell.length_c   1.000
_cell.angle_alpha   90.00
_cell.angle_beta   90.00
_cell.angle_gamma   90.00
#
_symmetry.space_group_name_H-M   'P 1'
#
loop_
_entity.id
_entity.type
_entity.pdbx_description
1 polymer ?
#
loop_
_entity_poly.entity_id
_entity_poly.type
_entity_poly.pdbx_seq_one_letter_code
_entity_poly.pdbx_strand_id
1 'polypeptide(L)'
;MAEFAVAHARGPASSVVLAPGSTPAAPRFAECGNRPRAVVYDIDETVLLNTGANYDSAVRGDPPFDSARWARWEQGGAAKVEAVPGVVAAIAAIRAAGLTVVFNSNRDRSAAVPTAAALASVGIAGAVPGETLYLKGDVAPGSAKDPRRAAIDARYCVIAMAGDNLGDFADAFNDRALTPSARRTLAQSPTLDALWGNGWFLIPNALYGAWEGAGVDDLFPVDKRWSPEP
;
A
#
# COMPACT_ATOMS: atom_id res chain seq x y z
N MET A 1 -9.39 9.50 -3.00
CA MET A 1 -9.68 8.08 -3.30
C MET A 1 -11.16 7.73 -3.22
N ALA A 2 -11.85 7.86 -2.06
CA ALA A 2 -13.24 7.39 -1.93
C ALA A 2 -14.19 8.01 -2.96
N GLU A 3 -14.15 9.33 -3.15
CA GLU A 3 -14.95 10.03 -4.17
C GLU A 3 -14.70 9.47 -5.58
N PHE A 4 -13.42 9.30 -5.95
CA PHE A 4 -13.03 8.67 -7.21
C PHE A 4 -13.61 7.26 -7.35
N ALA A 5 -13.45 6.42 -6.33
CA ALA A 5 -13.94 5.04 -6.36
C ALA A 5 -15.46 5.00 -6.51
N VAL A 6 -16.20 5.81 -5.74
CA VAL A 6 -17.66 5.92 -5.82
C VAL A 6 -18.11 6.38 -7.21
N ALA A 7 -17.45 7.39 -7.79
CA ALA A 7 -17.74 7.85 -9.14
C ALA A 7 -17.51 6.76 -10.20
N HIS A 8 -16.56 5.85 -9.96
CA HIS A 8 -16.22 4.73 -10.83
C HIS A 8 -16.81 3.40 -10.36
N ALA A 9 -17.88 3.41 -9.55
CA ALA A 9 -18.52 2.18 -9.07
C ALA A 9 -19.31 1.44 -10.17
N ARG A 10 -19.69 2.13 -11.26
CA ARG A 10 -20.46 1.58 -12.40
C ARG A 10 -19.89 2.05 -13.76
N GLY A 11 -20.36 1.47 -14.86
CA GLY A 11 -19.94 1.84 -16.23
C GLY A 11 -18.64 1.19 -16.74
N PRO A 12 -18.17 1.46 -17.95
CA PRO A 12 -16.92 0.91 -18.45
C PRO A 12 -15.73 1.30 -17.55
N ALA A 13 -14.83 0.35 -17.29
CA ALA A 13 -13.61 0.59 -16.52
C ALA A 13 -12.57 -0.49 -16.84
N SER A 14 -11.30 -0.12 -16.68
CA SER A 14 -10.17 -1.04 -16.67
C SER A 14 -9.62 -1.12 -15.24
N SER A 15 -8.97 -2.24 -14.92
CA SER A 15 -8.22 -2.36 -13.68
C SER A 15 -7.04 -1.39 -13.65
N VAL A 16 -6.61 -0.98 -12.47
CA VAL A 16 -5.37 -0.19 -12.27
C VAL A 16 -4.21 -1.05 -11.78
N VAL A 17 -4.38 -2.37 -11.70
CA VAL A 17 -3.30 -3.32 -11.45
C VAL A 17 -2.53 -3.59 -12.74
N LEU A 18 -1.21 -3.46 -12.71
CA LEU A 18 -0.37 -3.83 -13.85
C LEU A 18 -0.58 -5.30 -14.21
N ALA A 19 -0.94 -5.56 -15.46
CA ALA A 19 -1.14 -6.91 -15.96
C ALA A 19 0.18 -7.71 -15.93
N PRO A 20 0.14 -9.04 -15.80
CA PRO A 20 1.34 -9.87 -15.82
C PRO A 20 2.27 -9.57 -17.02
N GLY A 21 3.56 -9.42 -16.74
CA GLY A 21 4.58 -9.06 -17.73
C GLY A 21 4.56 -7.59 -18.19
N SER A 22 3.76 -6.74 -17.54
CA SER A 22 3.83 -5.28 -17.72
C SER A 22 4.87 -4.65 -16.79
N THR A 23 5.30 -3.43 -17.12
CA THR A 23 6.22 -2.62 -16.29
C THR A 23 5.67 -1.21 -16.14
N PRO A 24 6.11 -0.44 -15.13
CA PRO A 24 5.82 1.00 -15.03
C PRO A 24 6.10 1.80 -16.31
N ALA A 25 7.13 1.42 -17.07
CA ALA A 25 7.52 2.08 -18.32
C ALA A 25 6.68 1.65 -19.55
N ALA A 26 5.97 0.53 -19.45
CA ALA A 26 5.06 0.03 -20.49
C ALA A 26 3.82 -0.59 -19.82
N PRO A 27 2.99 0.24 -19.17
CA PRO A 27 1.88 -0.23 -18.37
C PRO A 27 0.78 -0.82 -19.26
N ARG A 28 0.25 -1.97 -18.85
CA ARG A 28 -0.90 -2.63 -19.46
C ARG A 28 -1.88 -3.00 -18.36
N PHE A 29 -3.15 -2.84 -18.66
CA PHE A 29 -4.24 -3.03 -17.72
C PHE A 29 -5.29 -3.96 -18.31
N ALA A 30 -5.92 -4.77 -17.47
CA ALA A 30 -6.99 -5.66 -17.90
C ALA A 30 -8.35 -4.94 -17.85
N GLU A 31 -9.19 -5.12 -18.86
CA GLU A 31 -10.58 -4.66 -18.84
C GLU A 31 -11.37 -5.32 -17.71
N CYS A 32 -12.23 -4.58 -17.01
CA CYS A 32 -12.96 -5.13 -15.85
C CYS A 32 -13.81 -6.36 -16.20
N GLY A 33 -14.44 -6.36 -17.38
CA GLY A 33 -15.44 -7.36 -17.74
C GLY A 33 -16.56 -7.43 -16.69
N ASN A 34 -16.95 -8.65 -16.32
CA ASN A 34 -18.00 -8.89 -15.32
C ASN A 34 -17.46 -9.06 -13.89
N ARG A 35 -16.16 -8.84 -13.65
CA ARG A 35 -15.59 -8.99 -12.30
C ARG A 35 -16.21 -7.95 -11.35
N PRO A 36 -16.55 -8.33 -10.10
CA PRO A 36 -16.96 -7.36 -9.09
C PRO A 36 -15.85 -6.33 -8.89
N ARG A 37 -16.22 -5.07 -8.71
CA ARG A 37 -15.24 -4.01 -8.51
C ARG A 37 -14.71 -4.01 -7.09
N ALA A 38 -13.43 -3.73 -6.99
CA ALA A 38 -12.74 -3.57 -5.72
C ALA A 38 -11.85 -2.34 -5.73
N VAL A 39 -11.53 -1.89 -4.53
CA VAL A 39 -10.35 -1.07 -4.26
C VAL A 39 -9.38 -1.87 -3.40
N VAL A 40 -8.09 -1.61 -3.57
CA VAL A 40 -7.04 -2.23 -2.76
C VAL A 40 -6.39 -1.19 -1.87
N TYR A 41 -6.16 -1.54 -0.62
CA TYR A 41 -5.39 -0.75 0.35
C TYR A 41 -4.19 -1.56 0.84
N ASP A 42 -3.03 -0.93 0.97
CA ASP A 42 -2.07 -1.37 1.99
C ASP A 42 -2.65 -1.13 3.41
N ILE A 43 -2.08 -1.75 4.44
CA ILE A 43 -2.53 -1.59 5.82
C ILE A 43 -1.66 -0.60 6.60
N ASP A 44 -0.35 -0.81 6.63
CA ASP A 44 0.53 -0.14 7.60
C ASP A 44 0.87 1.26 7.11
N GLU A 45 0.65 2.28 7.93
CA GLU A 45 0.78 3.71 7.60
C GLU A 45 -0.15 4.20 6.44
N THR A 46 -0.98 3.30 5.90
CA THR A 46 -1.99 3.57 4.87
C THR A 46 -3.41 3.57 5.45
N VAL A 47 -3.76 2.53 6.22
CA VAL A 47 -5.06 2.39 6.90
C VAL A 47 -4.88 2.48 8.41
N LEU A 48 -3.83 1.85 8.93
CA LEU A 48 -3.48 1.84 10.35
C LEU A 48 -2.20 2.64 10.56
N LEU A 49 -2.23 3.59 11.49
CA LEU A 49 -1.02 4.14 12.09
C LEU A 49 -0.52 3.16 13.16
N ASN A 50 0.71 2.68 13.02
CA ASN A 50 1.32 1.73 13.95
C ASN A 50 1.89 2.44 15.19
N THR A 51 1.11 3.34 15.80
CA THR A 51 1.54 4.25 16.89
C THR A 51 2.31 3.54 17.99
N GLY A 52 1.86 2.38 18.45
CA GLY A 52 2.54 1.60 19.48
C GLY A 52 3.94 1.11 19.07
N ALA A 53 4.09 0.60 17.84
CA ALA A 53 5.40 0.18 17.34
C ALA A 53 6.33 1.36 17.09
N ASN A 54 5.79 2.45 16.53
CA ASN A 54 6.56 3.67 16.28
C ASN A 54 7.05 4.30 17.60
N TYR A 55 6.23 4.27 18.65
CA TYR A 55 6.67 4.65 20.00
C TYR A 55 7.80 3.74 20.53
N ASP A 56 7.67 2.41 20.44
CA ASP A 56 8.72 1.48 20.90
C ASP A 56 10.05 1.69 20.16
N SER A 57 10.01 1.93 18.85
CA SER A 57 11.19 2.28 18.06
C SER A 57 11.81 3.60 18.53
N ALA A 58 11.00 4.67 18.67
CA ALA A 58 11.48 5.99 19.03
C ALA A 58 12.17 6.01 20.41
N VAL A 59 11.59 5.37 21.43
CA VAL A 59 12.20 5.32 22.78
C VAL A 59 13.46 4.46 22.84
N ARG A 60 13.71 3.63 21.84
CA ARG A 60 14.95 2.84 21.68
C ARG A 60 15.98 3.52 20.77
N GLY A 61 15.68 4.72 20.27
CA GLY A 61 16.54 5.47 19.36
C GLY A 61 16.54 4.92 17.94
N ASP A 62 15.36 4.59 17.40
CA ASP A 62 15.13 4.08 16.04
C ASP A 62 16.08 2.94 15.62
N PRO A 63 16.08 1.83 16.39
CA PRO A 63 16.95 0.70 16.10
C PRO A 63 16.59 0.10 14.73
N PRO A 64 17.56 -0.53 14.04
CA PRO A 64 17.29 -1.24 12.79
C PRO A 64 16.07 -2.17 12.89
N PHE A 65 15.41 -2.37 11.76
CA PHE A 65 14.26 -3.27 11.68
C PHE A 65 14.61 -4.67 12.20
N ASP A 66 13.78 -5.17 13.12
CA ASP A 66 13.88 -6.50 13.71
C ASP A 66 12.57 -7.24 13.42
N SER A 67 12.65 -8.25 12.57
CA SER A 67 11.48 -9.03 12.15
C SER A 67 10.84 -9.81 13.30
N ALA A 68 11.60 -10.24 14.30
CA ALA A 68 11.06 -10.93 15.46
C ALA A 68 10.34 -9.95 16.40
N ARG A 69 10.86 -8.73 16.56
CA ARG A 69 10.17 -7.65 17.28
C ARG A 69 8.87 -7.27 16.58
N TRP A 70 8.92 -7.10 15.26
CA TRP A 70 7.74 -6.79 14.46
C TRP A 70 6.70 -7.91 14.50
N ALA A 71 7.11 -9.19 14.45
CA ALA A 71 6.19 -10.31 14.61
C ALA A 71 5.47 -10.29 15.97
N ARG A 72 6.16 -9.93 17.06
CA ARG A 72 5.49 -9.74 18.37
C ARG A 72 4.51 -8.57 18.36
N TRP A 73 4.85 -7.47 17.67
CA TRP A 73 3.95 -6.35 17.45
C TRP A 73 2.69 -6.78 16.69
N GLU A 74 2.82 -7.49 15.57
CA GLU A 74 1.68 -7.95 14.79
C GLU A 74 0.74 -8.86 15.59
N GLN A 75 1.28 -9.68 16.50
CA GLN A 75 0.49 -10.59 17.34
C GLN A 75 -0.19 -9.90 18.53
N GLY A 76 0.43 -8.88 19.13
CA GLY A 76 -0.03 -8.27 20.38
C GLY A 76 -0.49 -6.81 20.29
N GLY A 77 -0.23 -6.14 19.16
CA GLY A 77 -0.36 -4.69 18.99
C GLY A 77 -1.73 -4.20 18.51
N ALA A 78 -2.70 -5.10 18.31
CA ALA A 78 -3.96 -4.78 17.64
C ALA A 78 -4.75 -3.62 18.26
N ALA A 79 -4.65 -3.40 19.58
CA ALA A 79 -5.33 -2.30 20.29
C ALA A 79 -4.44 -1.04 20.47
N LYS A 80 -3.27 -0.99 19.83
CA LYS A 80 -2.26 0.08 19.94
C LYS A 80 -2.03 0.79 18.60
N VAL A 81 -2.99 0.67 17.69
CA VAL A 81 -3.03 1.34 16.40
C VAL A 81 -4.05 2.47 16.43
N GLU A 82 -3.91 3.41 15.50
CA GLU A 82 -4.93 4.41 15.20
C GLU A 82 -5.34 4.29 13.73
N ALA A 83 -6.52 4.78 13.36
CA ALA A 83 -6.87 4.90 11.95
C ALA A 83 -6.13 6.09 11.32
N VAL A 84 -5.62 5.91 10.11
CA VAL A 84 -5.18 7.04 9.29
C VAL A 84 -6.36 8.01 9.12
N PRO A 85 -6.19 9.33 9.34
CA PRO A 85 -7.28 10.28 9.31
C PRO A 85 -8.13 10.19 8.03
N GLY A 86 -9.45 10.11 8.19
CA GLY A 86 -10.42 10.01 7.10
C GLY A 86 -10.62 8.61 6.50
N VAL A 87 -9.75 7.63 6.79
CA VAL A 87 -9.82 6.31 6.12
C VAL A 87 -11.07 5.50 6.51
N VAL A 88 -11.54 5.62 7.75
CA VAL A 88 -12.75 4.93 8.23
C VAL A 88 -13.99 5.39 7.44
N ALA A 89 -14.15 6.71 7.29
CA ALA A 89 -15.24 7.30 6.52
C ALA A 89 -15.11 6.98 5.02
N ALA A 90 -13.89 7.01 4.48
CA ALA A 90 -13.61 6.64 3.10
C ALA A 90 -14.02 5.18 2.81
N ILE A 91 -13.59 4.23 3.64
CA ILE A 91 -13.93 2.80 3.48
C ILE A 91 -15.43 2.56 3.62
N ALA A 92 -16.09 3.24 4.58
CA ALA A 92 -17.54 3.15 4.73
C ALA A 92 -18.28 3.63 3.47
N ALA A 93 -17.86 4.76 2.88
CA ALA A 93 -18.45 5.29 1.65
C ALA A 93 -18.23 4.35 0.44
N ILE A 94 -17.04 3.77 0.31
CA ILE A 94 -16.71 2.81 -0.76
C ILE A 94 -17.60 1.56 -0.64
N ARG A 95 -17.74 1.01 0.57
CA ARG A 95 -18.62 -0.14 0.84
C ARG A 95 -20.09 0.19 0.56
N ALA A 96 -20.56 1.38 0.96
CA ALA A 96 -21.92 1.83 0.71
C ALA A 96 -22.24 1.97 -0.80
N ALA A 97 -21.23 2.26 -1.63
CA ALA A 97 -21.36 2.27 -3.09
C ALA A 97 -21.34 0.86 -3.73
N GLY A 98 -21.25 -0.21 -2.94
CA GLY A 98 -21.25 -1.59 -3.41
C GLY A 98 -19.89 -2.09 -3.90
N LEU A 99 -18.81 -1.38 -3.59
CA LEU A 99 -17.45 -1.78 -3.94
C LEU A 99 -16.86 -2.69 -2.87
N THR A 100 -16.07 -3.67 -3.30
CA THR A 100 -15.29 -4.50 -2.37
C THR A 100 -14.06 -3.74 -1.90
N VAL A 101 -13.75 -3.79 -0.61
CA VAL A 101 -12.50 -3.25 -0.06
C VAL A 101 -11.59 -4.43 0.26
N VAL A 102 -10.43 -4.47 -0.39
CA VAL A 102 -9.42 -5.52 -0.25
C VAL A 102 -8.16 -4.92 0.38
N PHE A 103 -7.56 -5.63 1.33
CA PHE A 103 -6.30 -5.25 1.95
C PHE A 103 -5.17 -6.16 1.44
N ASN A 104 -4.06 -5.57 0.99
CA ASN A 104 -2.87 -6.27 0.52
C ASN A 104 -1.64 -5.75 1.26
N SER A 105 -1.25 -6.44 2.33
CA SER A 105 -0.25 -5.96 3.30
C SER A 105 0.94 -6.91 3.42
N ASN A 106 2.09 -6.35 3.79
CA ASN A 106 3.29 -7.13 4.10
C ASN A 106 3.35 -7.66 5.54
N ARG A 107 2.28 -7.49 6.32
CA ARG A 107 2.11 -8.26 7.56
C ARG A 107 2.15 -9.76 7.27
N ASP A 108 2.69 -10.52 8.21
CA ASP A 108 2.84 -11.96 8.02
C ASP A 108 1.48 -12.67 8.00
N ARG A 109 1.31 -13.67 7.13
CA ARG A 109 0.07 -14.47 7.09
C ARG A 109 -0.28 -15.13 8.43
N SER A 110 0.72 -15.45 9.25
CA SER A 110 0.50 -15.96 10.61
C SER A 110 -0.18 -14.93 11.53
N ALA A 111 -0.18 -13.65 11.17
CA ALA A 111 -0.87 -12.57 11.86
C ALA A 111 -2.23 -12.20 11.23
N ALA A 112 -2.84 -13.08 10.42
CA ALA A 112 -4.13 -12.82 9.77
C ALA A 112 -5.25 -12.43 10.76
N VAL A 113 -5.44 -13.23 11.82
CA VAL A 113 -6.46 -12.97 12.84
C VAL A 113 -6.16 -11.67 13.63
N PRO A 114 -4.95 -11.47 14.18
CA PRO A 114 -4.58 -10.20 14.81
C PRO A 114 -4.74 -8.97 13.89
N THR A 115 -4.41 -9.10 12.60
CA THR A 115 -4.52 -8.01 11.63
C THR A 115 -5.98 -7.63 11.39
N ALA A 116 -6.87 -8.61 11.20
CA ALA A 116 -8.30 -8.36 11.10
C ALA A 116 -8.86 -7.72 12.38
N ALA A 117 -8.39 -8.15 13.56
CA ALA A 117 -8.76 -7.54 14.84
C ALA A 117 -8.26 -6.09 14.99
N ALA A 118 -7.05 -5.78 14.51
CA ALA A 118 -6.51 -4.42 14.52
C ALA A 118 -7.35 -3.47 13.65
N LEU A 119 -7.70 -3.89 12.42
CA LEU A 119 -8.62 -3.16 11.55
C LEU A 119 -10.00 -2.96 12.21
N ALA A 120 -10.55 -4.00 12.83
CA ALA A 120 -11.84 -3.92 13.51
C ALA A 120 -11.81 -2.96 14.71
N SER A 121 -10.68 -2.88 15.44
CA SER A 121 -10.52 -2.01 16.60
C SER A 121 -10.67 -0.51 16.28
N VAL A 122 -10.39 -0.13 15.03
CA VAL A 122 -10.54 1.25 14.53
C VAL A 122 -11.83 1.45 13.71
N GLY A 123 -12.76 0.49 13.78
CA GLY A 123 -14.06 0.57 13.09
C GLY A 123 -14.07 0.00 11.66
N ILE A 124 -13.01 -0.68 11.23
CA ILE A 124 -12.88 -1.28 9.89
C ILE A 124 -13.02 -2.81 10.00
N ALA A 125 -14.23 -3.30 10.24
CA ALA A 125 -14.51 -4.73 10.30
C ALA A 125 -14.59 -5.38 8.90
N GLY A 126 -14.62 -6.71 8.83
CA GLY A 126 -14.92 -7.46 7.60
C GLY A 126 -13.73 -7.75 6.66
N ALA A 127 -12.50 -7.68 7.17
CA ALA A 127 -11.33 -8.20 6.47
C ALA A 127 -11.27 -9.72 6.63
N VAL A 128 -11.40 -10.46 5.53
CA VAL A 128 -11.49 -11.94 5.52
C VAL A 128 -10.27 -12.53 4.81
N PRO A 129 -9.44 -13.33 5.50
CA PRO A 129 -8.26 -13.96 4.91
C PRO A 129 -8.60 -14.74 3.63
N GLY A 130 -7.84 -14.50 2.55
CA GLY A 130 -8.05 -15.17 1.26
C GLY A 130 -9.21 -14.62 0.42
N GLU A 131 -9.98 -13.65 0.94
CA GLU A 131 -11.07 -13.02 0.21
C GLU A 131 -10.92 -11.50 0.08
N THR A 132 -10.71 -10.82 1.20
CA THR A 132 -10.52 -9.36 1.29
C THR A 132 -9.29 -8.98 2.12
N LEU A 133 -8.53 -9.96 2.62
CA LEU A 133 -7.27 -9.78 3.32
C LEU A 133 -6.22 -10.72 2.71
N TYR A 134 -5.19 -10.13 2.12
CA TYR A 134 -4.07 -10.81 1.47
C TYR A 134 -2.77 -10.36 2.14
N LEU A 135 -2.06 -11.31 2.74
CA LEU A 135 -0.89 -11.08 3.58
C LEU A 135 0.36 -11.74 3.00
N LYS A 136 1.52 -11.38 3.56
CA LYS A 136 2.82 -11.84 3.10
C LYS A 136 2.88 -13.37 3.22
N GLY A 137 3.20 -14.04 2.12
CA GLY A 137 3.26 -15.50 2.04
C GLY A 137 1.94 -16.19 1.66
N ASP A 138 0.85 -15.47 1.39
CA ASP A 138 -0.43 -16.09 1.01
C ASP A 138 -0.44 -16.65 -0.42
N VAL A 139 0.22 -15.96 -1.36
CA VAL A 139 0.24 -16.34 -2.79
C VAL A 139 1.63 -16.80 -3.24
N ALA A 140 2.66 -16.06 -2.86
CA ALA A 140 4.05 -16.37 -3.16
C ALA A 140 4.95 -16.07 -1.95
N PRO A 141 6.12 -16.71 -1.83
CA PRO A 141 7.10 -16.38 -0.81
C PRO A 141 7.59 -14.92 -0.91
N GLY A 142 7.98 -14.35 0.22
CA GLY A 142 8.56 -13.01 0.28
C GLY A 142 7.52 -11.87 0.33
N SER A 143 8.01 -10.64 0.26
CA SER A 143 7.25 -9.39 0.45
C SER A 143 6.75 -8.73 -0.83
N ALA A 144 6.99 -9.37 -1.98
CA ALA A 144 6.49 -8.94 -3.28
C ALA A 144 4.96 -8.90 -3.27
N LYS A 145 4.35 -7.81 -3.73
CA LYS A 145 2.90 -7.59 -3.72
C LYS A 145 2.25 -7.87 -5.07
N ASP A 146 2.99 -7.87 -6.19
CA ASP A 146 2.45 -8.15 -7.53
C ASP A 146 1.80 -9.54 -7.64
N PRO A 147 2.36 -10.63 -7.09
CA PRO A 147 1.67 -11.92 -7.09
C PRO A 147 0.30 -11.87 -6.42
N ARG A 148 0.18 -11.12 -5.31
CA ARG A 148 -1.09 -10.91 -4.61
C ARG A 148 -2.02 -9.97 -5.38
N ARG A 149 -1.50 -8.87 -5.94
CA ARG A 149 -2.28 -7.96 -6.80
C ARG A 149 -2.86 -8.70 -8.00
N ALA A 150 -2.10 -9.57 -8.65
CA ALA A 150 -2.57 -10.40 -9.76
C ALA A 150 -3.66 -11.40 -9.32
N ALA A 151 -3.50 -12.04 -8.16
CA ALA A 151 -4.52 -12.94 -7.59
C ALA A 151 -5.81 -12.20 -7.21
N ILE A 152 -5.68 -10.99 -6.65
CA ILE A 152 -6.81 -10.09 -6.36
C ILE A 152 -7.48 -9.67 -7.66
N ASP A 153 -6.72 -9.22 -8.66
CA ASP A 153 -7.26 -8.77 -9.93
C ASP A 153 -7.97 -9.91 -10.67
N ALA A 154 -7.48 -11.14 -10.61
CA ALA A 154 -8.18 -12.29 -11.19
C ALA A 154 -9.61 -12.48 -10.65
N ARG A 155 -9.89 -12.06 -9.40
CA ARG A 155 -11.21 -12.16 -8.76
C ARG A 155 -12.02 -10.86 -8.80
N TYR A 156 -11.35 -9.71 -8.76
CA TYR A 156 -11.97 -8.39 -8.69
C TYR A 156 -11.43 -7.46 -9.77
N CYS A 157 -12.25 -6.59 -10.35
CA CYS A 157 -11.69 -5.47 -11.08
C CYS A 157 -11.22 -4.39 -10.10
N VAL A 158 -9.91 -4.26 -9.92
CA VAL A 158 -9.34 -3.26 -9.01
C VAL A 158 -9.36 -1.89 -9.68
N ILE A 159 -10.28 -1.01 -9.30
CA ILE A 159 -10.43 0.32 -9.91
C ILE A 159 -9.57 1.40 -9.23
N ALA A 160 -9.12 1.14 -7.99
CA ALA A 160 -8.23 2.04 -7.28
C ALA A 160 -7.33 1.26 -6.29
N MET A 161 -6.13 1.77 -6.06
CA MET A 161 -5.18 1.31 -5.06
C MET A 161 -4.72 2.49 -4.20
N ALA A 162 -4.52 2.25 -2.91
CA ALA A 162 -3.85 3.18 -2.01
C ALA A 162 -2.76 2.48 -1.20
N GLY A 163 -1.69 3.22 -0.96
CA GLY A 163 -0.53 2.76 -0.21
C GLY A 163 0.40 3.93 0.11
N ASP A 164 1.29 3.74 1.06
CA ASP A 164 2.26 4.73 1.50
C ASP A 164 3.63 4.56 0.82
N ASN A 165 3.85 3.40 0.20
CA ASN A 165 5.08 3.05 -0.48
C ASN A 165 4.82 2.87 -1.99
N LEU A 166 5.76 3.29 -2.84
CA LEU A 166 5.67 3.04 -4.29
C LEU A 166 5.49 1.53 -4.61
N GLY A 167 6.06 0.66 -3.79
CA GLY A 167 5.88 -0.79 -3.86
C GLY A 167 4.43 -1.28 -3.73
N ASP A 168 3.53 -0.46 -3.21
CA ASP A 168 2.10 -0.77 -3.08
C ASP A 168 1.35 -0.66 -4.41
N PHE A 169 2.00 -0.09 -5.43
CA PHE A 169 1.45 0.03 -6.78
C PHE A 169 2.09 -0.94 -7.76
N ALA A 170 3.42 -1.17 -7.66
CA ALA A 170 4.14 -2.15 -8.47
C ALA A 170 5.45 -2.60 -7.79
N ASP A 171 5.82 -3.88 -7.87
CA ASP A 171 7.07 -4.36 -7.24
C ASP A 171 8.31 -3.85 -7.97
N ALA A 172 8.18 -3.43 -9.24
CA ALA A 172 9.24 -2.77 -9.98
C ALA A 172 9.81 -1.53 -9.27
N PHE A 173 9.01 -0.83 -8.45
CA PHE A 173 9.50 0.27 -7.63
C PHE A 173 10.34 -0.18 -6.43
N ASN A 174 10.21 -1.44 -6.02
CA ASN A 174 10.94 -2.05 -4.92
C ASN A 174 12.20 -2.80 -5.35
N ASP A 175 12.58 -2.71 -6.63
CA ASP A 175 13.86 -3.22 -7.09
C ASP A 175 14.99 -2.61 -6.25
N ARG A 176 15.82 -3.49 -5.67
CA ARG A 176 16.94 -3.13 -4.80
C ARG A 176 18.08 -2.47 -5.57
N ALA A 177 18.12 -2.61 -6.89
CA ALA A 177 19.07 -1.90 -7.74
C ALA A 177 18.69 -0.42 -7.93
N LEU A 178 17.45 -0.01 -7.60
CA LEU A 178 16.99 1.37 -7.76
C LEU A 178 17.26 2.20 -6.52
N THR A 179 18.00 3.30 -6.69
CA THR A 179 18.12 4.36 -5.69
C THR A 179 16.77 5.06 -5.47
N PRO A 180 16.56 5.74 -4.33
CA PRO A 180 15.38 6.58 -4.10
C PRO A 180 15.13 7.58 -5.24
N SER A 181 16.18 8.18 -5.78
CA SER A 181 16.06 9.09 -6.94
C SER A 181 15.55 8.37 -8.19
N ALA A 182 16.10 7.20 -8.51
CA ALA A 182 15.64 6.41 -9.66
C ALA A 182 14.18 5.95 -9.50
N ARG A 183 13.76 5.60 -8.28
CA ARG A 183 12.36 5.27 -7.98
C ARG A 183 11.44 6.47 -8.22
N ARG A 184 11.83 7.67 -7.79
CA ARG A 184 11.08 8.92 -8.07
C ARG A 184 10.96 9.17 -9.56
N THR A 185 12.06 9.07 -10.32
CA THR A 185 12.03 9.23 -11.77
C THR A 185 11.10 8.24 -12.46
N LEU A 186 11.12 6.96 -12.04
CA LEU A 186 10.22 5.95 -12.59
C LEU A 186 8.75 6.26 -12.27
N ALA A 187 8.47 6.72 -11.04
CA ALA A 187 7.11 7.06 -10.60
C ALA A 187 6.57 8.30 -11.33
N GLN A 188 7.44 9.23 -11.71
CA GLN A 188 7.14 10.44 -12.49
C GLN A 188 7.25 10.22 -14.00
N SER A 189 7.19 8.96 -14.46
CA SER A 189 7.23 8.68 -15.89
C SER A 189 5.90 9.08 -16.57
N PRO A 190 5.93 9.62 -17.79
CA PRO A 190 4.72 10.04 -18.51
C PRO A 190 3.68 8.92 -18.69
N THR A 191 4.12 7.66 -18.66
CA THR A 191 3.25 6.49 -18.77
C THR A 191 2.40 6.26 -17.53
N LEU A 192 2.77 6.83 -16.37
CA LEU A 192 2.07 6.67 -15.10
C LEU A 192 1.41 7.95 -14.58
N ASP A 193 1.78 9.13 -15.11
CA ASP A 193 1.29 10.43 -14.63
C ASP A 193 -0.24 10.49 -14.47
N ALA A 194 -0.97 9.88 -15.40
CA ALA A 194 -2.42 9.88 -15.37
C ALA A 194 -3.02 9.03 -14.23
N LEU A 195 -2.29 8.07 -13.67
CA LEU A 195 -2.78 7.16 -12.62
C LEU A 195 -2.76 7.81 -11.24
N TRP A 196 -1.77 8.67 -10.97
CA TRP A 196 -1.63 9.32 -9.67
C TRP A 196 -2.82 10.26 -9.41
N GLY A 197 -3.54 9.99 -8.33
CA GLY A 197 -4.80 10.66 -7.99
C GLY A 197 -6.02 10.18 -8.78
N ASN A 198 -5.84 9.37 -9.83
CA ASN A 198 -6.92 8.81 -10.67
C ASN A 198 -6.83 7.29 -10.78
N GLY A 199 -6.72 6.62 -9.64
CA GLY A 199 -6.60 5.17 -9.55
C GLY A 199 -5.47 4.75 -8.61
N TRP A 200 -4.36 5.47 -8.59
CA TRP A 200 -3.26 5.26 -7.65
C TRP A 200 -3.20 6.43 -6.65
N PHE A 201 -3.42 6.15 -5.37
CA PHE A 201 -3.48 7.15 -4.31
C PHE A 201 -2.34 6.93 -3.30
N LEU A 202 -1.26 7.68 -3.46
CA LEU A 202 -0.11 7.65 -2.55
C LEU A 202 -0.43 8.40 -1.24
N ILE A 203 -0.14 7.78 -0.11
CA ILE A 203 -0.29 8.37 1.23
C ILE A 203 1.12 8.71 1.77
N PRO A 204 1.36 9.88 2.37
CA PRO A 204 2.67 10.19 2.92
C PRO A 204 2.99 9.33 4.15
N ASN A 205 4.14 8.65 4.13
CA ASN A 205 4.78 8.04 5.30
C ASN A 205 6.21 8.57 5.43
N ALA A 206 6.46 9.29 6.53
CA ALA A 206 7.77 9.87 6.85
C ALA A 206 8.53 9.09 7.93
N LEU A 207 7.98 7.98 8.41
CA LEU A 207 8.54 7.21 9.53
C LEU A 207 9.49 6.12 9.03
N TYR A 208 9.07 5.36 8.02
CA TYR A 208 9.85 4.27 7.45
C TYR A 208 9.42 3.96 6.01
N GLY A 209 10.10 3.03 5.35
CA GLY A 209 9.73 2.57 4.02
C GLY A 209 10.93 2.08 3.23
N ALA A 210 10.75 1.85 1.93
CA ALA A 210 11.83 1.33 1.09
C ALA A 210 12.95 2.36 0.80
N TRP A 211 12.85 3.56 1.39
CA TRP A 211 13.87 4.59 1.41
C TRP A 211 14.81 4.46 2.64
N GLU A 212 14.48 3.62 3.63
CA GLU A 212 15.34 3.34 4.77
C GLU A 212 16.67 2.71 4.33
N GLY A 213 17.77 3.20 4.89
CA GLY A 213 19.13 2.76 4.55
C GLY A 213 19.77 3.48 3.37
N ALA A 214 19.05 4.39 2.70
CA ALA A 214 19.63 5.28 1.70
C ALA A 214 20.56 6.32 2.34
N GLY A 215 21.69 6.61 1.69
CA GLY A 215 22.60 7.65 2.12
C GLY A 215 22.07 9.06 1.85
N VAL A 216 22.72 10.08 2.43
CA VAL A 216 22.40 11.50 2.17
C VAL A 216 22.40 11.80 0.67
N ASP A 217 23.38 11.28 -0.06
CA ASP A 217 23.49 11.52 -1.50
C ASP A 217 22.38 10.84 -2.32
N ASP A 218 21.85 9.73 -1.84
CA ASP A 218 20.75 8.99 -2.48
C ASP A 218 19.40 9.71 -2.29
N LEU A 219 19.21 10.29 -1.10
CA LEU A 219 17.98 10.98 -0.71
C LEU A 219 17.92 12.40 -1.28
N PHE A 220 19.04 13.13 -1.25
CA PHE A 220 19.15 14.54 -1.59
C PHE A 220 20.08 14.76 -2.79
N PRO A 221 19.52 14.81 -4.02
CA PRO A 221 20.29 15.06 -5.24
C PRO A 221 21.12 16.35 -5.11
N VAL A 222 22.38 16.30 -5.57
CA VAL A 222 23.34 17.42 -5.44
C VAL A 222 22.77 18.72 -6.02
N ASP A 223 22.08 18.65 -7.15
CA ASP A 223 21.47 19.79 -7.84
C ASP A 223 20.22 20.38 -7.14
N LYS A 224 19.76 19.74 -6.04
CA LYS A 224 18.63 20.19 -5.21
C LYS A 224 19.05 20.64 -3.82
N ARG A 225 20.34 20.56 -3.48
CA ARG A 225 20.83 20.97 -2.16
C ARG A 225 20.80 22.49 -2.07
N TRP A 226 20.24 22.97 -0.97
CA TRP A 226 20.19 24.39 -0.66
C TRP A 226 21.02 24.65 0.60
N SER A 227 21.80 25.72 0.57
CA SER A 227 22.48 26.30 1.74
C SER A 227 22.19 27.80 1.75
N PRO A 228 21.93 28.41 2.93
CA PRO A 228 21.79 29.85 3.01
C PRO A 228 23.08 30.53 2.55
N GLU A 229 22.97 31.63 1.80
CA GLU A 229 24.12 32.51 1.59
C GLU A 229 24.46 33.25 2.89
N PRO A 230 25.74 33.61 3.11
CA PRO A 230 26.18 34.30 4.32
C PRO A 230 25.43 35.60 4.63
#